data_AF-A0A7V6TMD5-F1
#
_entry.id   AF-A0A7V6TMD5-F1
#
_cell.length_a   1.000
_cell.length_b   1.000
_cell.length_c   1.000
_cell.angle_alpha   90.00
_cell.angle_beta   90.00
_cell.angle_gamma   90.00
#
_symmetry.space_group_name_H-M   'P 1'
#
loop_
_entity.id
_entity.type
_entity.pdbx_description
1 polymer ?
#
loop_
_entity_poly.entity_id
_entity_poly.type
_entity_poly.pdbx_seq_one_letter_code
_entity_poly.pdbx_strand_id
1 'polypeptide(L)' 'MLLIGILFIVMGLIFILTEAFEIYRENDEIVIKRKKVDIESWFVRYKLLVGLLSTVLGLFSIINYIVY' A
#
# COMPACT_ATOMS: atom_id res chain seq x y z
N MET A 1 17.58 -1.82 10.57
CA MET A 1 16.78 -2.52 9.52
C MET A 1 15.31 -2.57 9.84
N LEU A 2 14.90 -2.79 11.10
CA LEU A 2 13.48 -2.79 11.50
C LEU A 2 12.68 -1.56 11.02
N LEU A 3 13.16 -0.35 11.32
CA LEU A 3 12.45 0.89 10.99
C LEU A 3 12.26 1.08 9.48
N ILE A 4 13.25 0.70 8.68
CA ILE A 4 13.17 0.70 7.21
C ILE A 4 12.11 -0.33 6.77
N GLY A 5 12.13 -1.54 7.33
CA GLY A 5 11.12 -2.56 7.02
C GLY A 5 9.68 -2.11 7.31
N ILE A 6 9.47 -1.44 8.44
CA ILE A 6 8.16 -0.86 8.80
C ILE A 6 7.74 0.20 7.77
N LEU A 7 8.64 1.11 7.39
CA LEU A 7 8.35 2.12 6.36
C LEU A 7 7.96 1.49 5.02
N PHE A 8 8.66 0.43 4.60
CA PHE A 8 8.35 -0.31 3.37
C PHE A 8 6.97 -0.98 3.42
N ILE A 9 6.56 -1.54 4.56
CA ILE A 9 5.21 -2.10 4.74
C ILE A 9 4.15 -1.00 4.68
N VAL A 10 4.35 0.10 5.41
CA VAL A 10 3.41 1.23 5.43
C VAL A 10 3.23 1.81 4.03
N MET A 11 4.32 2.01 3.29
CA MET A 11 4.28 2.51 1.92
C MET A 11 3.55 1.54 0.97
N GLY A 12 3.80 0.24 1.12
CA GLY A 12 3.12 -0.80 0.34
C GLY A 12 1.60 -0.81 0.57
N LEU A 13 1.19 -0.73 1.83
CA LEU A 13 -0.21 -0.64 2.21
C LEU A 13 -0.87 0.63 1.67
N ILE A 14 -0.21 1.79 1.78
CA ILE A 14 -0.73 3.06 1.25
C ILE A 14 -1.00 2.94 -0.25
N PHE A 15 -0.08 2.35 -1.03
CA PHE A 15 -0.28 2.21 -2.47
C PHE A 15 -1.46 1.31 -2.81
N ILE A 16 -1.66 0.21 -2.09
CA ILE A 16 -2.80 -0.69 -2.31
C ILE A 16 -4.11 -0.01 -1.89
N LEU A 17 -4.13 0.62 -0.72
CA LEU A 17 -5.32 1.27 -0.15
C LEU A 17 -5.78 2.46 -1.00
N THR A 18 -4.85 3.27 -1.52
CA THR A 18 -5.18 4.43 -2.36
C THR A 18 -5.86 4.03 -3.67
N GLU A 19 -5.58 2.82 -4.19
CA GLU A 19 -6.25 2.32 -5.40
C GLU A 19 -7.55 1.58 -5.10
N ALA A 20 -7.63 0.91 -3.94
CA ALA A 20 -8.81 0.15 -3.53
C ALA A 20 -9.92 1.01 -2.90
N PHE A 21 -9.56 2.15 -2.31
CA PHE A 21 -10.47 3.03 -1.59
C PHE A 21 -10.32 4.47 -2.05
N GLU A 22 -11.46 5.12 -2.25
CA GLU A 22 -11.54 6.54 -2.48
C GLU A 22 -12.02 7.21 -1.20
N ILE A 23 -11.20 8.11 -0.67
CA ILE A 23 -11.51 8.90 0.51
C ILE A 23 -11.87 10.28 0.00
N TYR A 24 -13.12 10.67 0.19
CA TYR A 24 -13.58 11.99 -0.23
C TYR A 24 -14.53 12.55 0.83
N ARG A 25 -14.65 13.87 0.85
CA ARG A 25 -15.49 14.59 1.81
C ARG A 25 -16.84 14.86 1.18
N GLU A 26 -17.90 14.39 1.81
CA GLU A 26 -19.28 14.60 1.36
C GLU A 26 -20.07 15.16 2.56
N ASN A 27 -20.60 16.38 2.42
CA ASN A 27 -21.40 17.05 3.46
C ASN A 27 -20.77 17.06 4.87
N ASP A 28 -19.51 17.51 4.96
CA ASP A 28 -18.70 17.55 6.19
C ASP A 28 -18.34 16.20 6.82
N GLU A 29 -18.80 15.08 6.25
CA GLU A 29 -18.44 13.73 6.66
C GLU A 29 -17.32 13.14 5.78
N ILE A 30 -16.44 12.33 6.39
CA ILE A 30 -15.42 11.57 5.66
C ILE A 30 -16.07 10.25 5.21
N VAL A 31 -16.26 10.10 3.91
CA VAL A 31 -16.83 8.89 3.33
C VAL A 31 -15.72 8.08 2.69
N ILE A 32 -15.60 6.81 3.09
CA ILE A 32 -14.67 5.85 2.50
C ILE A 32 -15.49 4.92 1.61
N LYS A 33 -15.37 5.05 0.29
CA LYS A 33 -15.99 4.10 -0.65
C LYS A 33 -14.95 3.20 -1.26
N ARG A 34 -15.30 1.92 -1.42
CA ARG A 34 -14.49 0.99 -2.22
C ARG A 34 -14.58 1.44 -3.67
N LYS A 35 -13.44 1.78 -4.25
CA LYS A 35 -13.31 2.10 -5.67
C LYS A 35 -13.19 0.80 -6.46
N LYS A 36 -13.77 0.77 -7.66
CA LYS A 36 -13.50 -0.33 -8.59
C LYS A 36 -12.06 -0.17 -9.08
N VAL A 37 -11.19 -1.11 -8.68
CA VAL A 37 -9.79 -1.10 -9.11
C VAL A 37 -9.77 -1.27 -10.62
N ASP A 38 -9.28 -0.25 -11.33
CA ASP A 38 -9.14 -0.29 -12.77
C ASP A 38 -7.86 -1.03 -13.14
N ILE A 39 -7.97 -2.35 -13.22
CA ILE A 39 -6.87 -3.23 -13.59
C ILE A 39 -6.55 -3.08 -15.08
N GLU A 40 -7.31 -2.38 -15.92
CA GLU A 40 -6.91 -2.15 -17.32
C GLU A 40 -5.87 -1.03 -17.43
N SER A 41 -5.88 -0.09 -16.49
CA SER A 41 -4.87 0.96 -16.41
C SER A 41 -3.48 0.41 -16.06
N TRP A 42 -2.51 0.63 -16.96
CA TRP A 42 -1.12 0.25 -16.76
C TRP A 42 -0.51 0.90 -15.50
N PHE A 43 -0.90 2.14 -15.21
CA PHE A 43 -0.42 2.87 -14.04
C PHE A 43 -0.92 2.23 -12.74
N VAL A 44 -2.18 1.81 -12.68
CA VAL A 44 -2.77 1.14 -11.51
C VAL A 44 -2.07 -0.21 -11.27
N ARG A 45 -1.86 -1.00 -12.34
CA ARG A 45 -1.10 -2.26 -12.25
C ARG A 45 0.32 -2.05 -11.71
N TYR A 46 1.03 -1.06 -12.25
CA TYR A 46 2.38 -0.74 -11.81
C TYR A 46 2.40 -0.36 -10.32
N LYS A 47 1.47 0.50 -9.90
CA LYS A 47 1.37 0.95 -8.51
C LYS A 47 1.06 -0.19 -7.54
N LEU A 48 0.19 -1.11 -7.93
CA LEU A 48 -0.11 -2.33 -7.16
C LEU A 48 1.12 -3.26 -7.07
N LEU A 49 1.85 -3.45 -8.17
CA LEU A 49 3.08 -4.25 -8.18
C LEU A 49 4.15 -3.64 -7.27
N VAL A 50 4.33 -2.32 -7.32
CA VAL A 50 5.26 -1.59 -6.44
C VAL A 50 4.81 -1.72 -4.97
N GLY A 51 3.52 -1.60 -4.69
CA GLY A 51 2.98 -1.79 -3.35
C GLY A 51 3.25 -3.19 -2.80
N LEU A 52 3.06 -4.22 -3.64
CA LEU A 52 3.29 -5.62 -3.27
C LEU A 52 4.78 -5.90 -3.07
N LEU A 53 5.64 -5.43 -3.97
CA LEU A 53 7.09 -5.52 -3.84
C LEU A 53 7.60 -4.83 -2.57
N SER A 54 7.11 -3.62 -2.29
CA SER A 54 7.46 -2.85 -1.09
C SER A 54 7.08 -3.60 0.19
N THR A 55 5.89 -4.21 0.21
CA THR A 55 5.42 -5.01 1.35
C THR A 55 6.30 -6.24 1.58
N VAL A 56 6.66 -6.96 0.51
CA VAL A 56 7.53 -8.15 0.57
C VAL A 56 8.94 -7.77 1.06
N LEU A 57 9.53 -6.70 0.54
CA LEU A 57 10.83 -6.21 1.00
C LEU A 57 10.80 -5.78 2.47
N GLY A 58 9.71 -5.13 2.89
CA GLY A 58 9.51 -4.75 4.29
C GLY A 58 9.45 -5.96 5.21
N LEU A 59 8.69 -6.99 4.83
CA LEU A 59 8.63 -8.28 5.54
C LEU A 59 10.01 -8.93 5.65
N PHE A 60 10.75 -9.06 4.55
CA PHE A 60 12.10 -9.63 4.59
C PHE A 60 13.05 -8.81 5.47
N SER A 61 12.95 -7.48 5.45
CA SER A 61 13.77 -6.62 6.31
C SER A 61 13.45 -6.78 7.79
N ILE A 62 12.19 -7.03 8.16
CA ILE A 62 11.80 -7.30 9.55
C ILE A 62 12.27 -8.70 9.96
N ILE A 63 12.05 -9.72 9.12
CA ILE A 63 12.52 -11.08 9.37
C ILE A 63 14.03 -11.09 9.57
N ASN A 64 14.78 -10.43 8.68
CA ASN A 64 16.23 -10.33 8.79
C ASN A 64 16.66 -9.73 10.12
N TYR A 65 16.02 -8.63 10.56
CA TYR A 65 16.30 -8.01 11.85
C TYR A 65 15.95 -8.89 13.07
N ILE A 66 14.99 -9.81 12.95
CA ILE A 66 14.63 -10.73 14.04
C ILE A 66 15.63 -11.89 14.10
N VAL A 67 16.09 -12.38 12.94
CA VAL A 67 16.96 -13.55 12.84
C VAL A 67 18.43 -13.22 13.11
N TYR A 68 18.89 -12.04 12.70
CA TYR A 68 20.27 -11.56 12.84
C TYR A 68 20.33 -10.32 13.73
#